data_AF-A0A9N9XF46-F1
#
_entry.id   AF-A0A9N9XF46-F1
#
_cell.length_a   1.000
_cell.length_b   1.000
_cell.length_c   1.000
_cell.angle_alpha   90.00
_cell.angle_beta   90.00
_cell.angle_gamma   90.00
#
_symmetry.space_group_name_H-M   'P 1'
#
loop_
_entity.id
_entity.type
_entity.pdbx_description
1 polymer ?
#
loop_
_entity_poly.entity_id
_entity_poly.type
_entity_poly.pdbx_seq_one_letter_code
_entity_poly.pdbx_strand_id
1 'polypeptide(L)'
;MKKSIEEVLCGKPVLTTAKKYGIPKVTLLYKPTGKTPCSIKMGPEPYLQKDQEKILVKWNSDVSRAGFPIQQQQLMSSVQILKVEIILQYYFNEKFFSFLLVSVAYEGTE
;
A
#
# COMPACT_ATOMS: atom_id res chain seq x y z
N MET A 1 6.25 13.97 -8.10
CA MET A 1 5.26 14.66 -8.96
C MET A 1 4.90 16.07 -8.50
N LYS A 2 4.62 16.34 -7.21
CA LYS A 2 4.32 17.72 -6.73
C LYS A 2 5.46 18.72 -7.04
N LYS A 3 6.69 18.37 -6.62
CA LYS A 3 7.90 19.16 -6.89
C LYS A 3 8.18 19.44 -8.38
N SER A 4 7.87 18.49 -9.26
CA SER A 4 8.06 18.68 -10.70
C SER A 4 7.01 19.62 -11.32
N ILE A 5 5.81 19.66 -10.75
CA ILE A 5 4.73 20.57 -11.19
C ILE A 5 5.05 21.99 -10.73
N GLU A 6 5.49 22.17 -9.48
CA GLU A 6 5.96 23.46 -8.95
C GLU A 6 7.09 24.05 -9.79
N GLU A 7 8.09 23.24 -10.16
CA GLU A 7 9.19 23.71 -11.02
C GLU A 7 8.72 24.21 -12.39
N VAL A 8 7.72 23.55 -13.00
CA VAL A 8 7.13 24.00 -14.27
C VAL A 8 6.29 25.27 -14.07
N LEU A 9 5.54 25.38 -12.97
CA LEU A 9 4.77 26.59 -12.63
C LEU A 9 5.68 27.80 -12.36
N CYS A 10 6.87 27.59 -11.80
CA CYS A 10 7.91 28.62 -11.64
C CYS A 10 8.60 29.01 -12.97
N GLY A 11 8.14 28.52 -14.11
CA GLY A 11 8.64 28.92 -15.44
C GLY A 11 9.82 28.10 -15.97
N LYS A 12 10.19 26.98 -15.33
CA LYS A 12 11.23 26.12 -15.91
C LYS A 12 10.73 25.40 -17.16
N PRO A 13 11.58 25.19 -18.19
CA PRO A 13 11.19 24.48 -19.40
C PRO A 13 10.70 23.06 -19.11
N VAL A 14 9.50 22.73 -19.62
CA VAL A 14 8.84 21.43 -19.43
C VAL A 14 9.75 20.25 -19.82
N LEU A 15 10.51 20.39 -20.90
CA LEU A 15 11.40 19.33 -21.39
C LEU A 15 12.57 19.06 -20.43
N THR A 16 13.14 20.11 -19.84
CA THR A 16 14.25 19.99 -18.89
C THR A 16 13.76 19.34 -17.60
N THR A 17 12.60 19.77 -17.10
CA THR A 17 11.98 19.18 -15.91
C THR A 17 11.55 17.73 -16.16
N ALA A 18 11.06 17.40 -17.36
CA ALA A 18 10.69 16.03 -17.75
C ALA A 18 11.90 15.08 -17.67
N LYS A 19 13.02 15.47 -18.27
CA LYS A 19 14.27 14.68 -18.23
C LYS A 19 14.81 14.53 -16.80
N LYS A 20 14.78 15.62 -16.02
CA LYS A 20 15.27 15.64 -14.63
C LYS A 20 14.51 14.67 -13.73
N TYR A 21 13.20 14.56 -13.88
CA TYR A 21 12.34 13.76 -13.01
C TYR A 21 11.89 12.42 -13.63
N GLY A 22 12.31 12.10 -14.85
CA GLY A 22 11.88 10.89 -15.56
C GLY A 22 10.37 10.83 -15.84
N ILE A 23 9.73 12.00 -15.99
CA ILE A 23 8.27 12.10 -16.20
C ILE A 23 8.00 12.40 -17.68
N PRO A 24 7.03 11.74 -18.35
CA PRO A 24 6.66 12.07 -19.72
C PRO A 24 6.32 13.55 -19.89
N LYS A 25 6.82 14.16 -20.98
CA LYS A 25 6.61 15.58 -21.29
C LYS A 25 5.13 15.96 -21.26
N VAL A 26 4.27 15.12 -21.85
CA VAL A 26 2.82 15.33 -21.94
C VAL A 26 2.19 15.41 -20.53
N THR A 27 2.65 14.58 -19.60
CA THR A 27 2.18 14.59 -18.20
C THR A 27 2.52 15.90 -17.50
N LEU A 28 3.73 16.43 -17.70
CA LEU A 28 4.13 17.74 -17.16
C LEU A 28 3.51 18.93 -17.90
N LEU A 29 3.00 18.72 -19.12
CA LEU A 29 2.25 19.75 -19.83
C LEU A 29 0.83 19.87 -19.26
N TYR A 30 0.14 18.74 -19.06
CA TYR A 30 -1.28 18.73 -18.72
C TYR A 30 -1.58 18.88 -17.22
N LYS A 31 -0.75 18.34 -16.34
CA LYS A 31 -0.98 18.44 -14.88
C LYS A 31 -0.95 19.88 -14.34
N PRO A 32 0.02 20.74 -14.70
CA PRO A 32 0.02 22.14 -14.25
C PRO A 32 -1.14 22.97 -14.81
N THR A 33 -1.53 22.71 -16.06
CA THR A 33 -2.65 23.41 -16.73
C THR A 33 -4.04 22.97 -16.26
N GLY A 34 -4.13 21.97 -15.37
CA GLY A 34 -5.41 21.45 -14.89
C GLY A 34 -6.18 20.56 -15.87
N LYS A 35 -5.69 20.35 -17.10
CA LYS A 35 -6.29 19.42 -18.09
C LYS A 35 -6.36 17.98 -17.56
N THR A 36 -5.44 17.60 -16.68
CA THR A 36 -5.51 16.34 -15.95
C THR A 36 -5.37 16.63 -14.47
N PRO A 37 -6.33 16.21 -13.62
CA PRO A 37 -6.24 16.43 -12.19
C PRO A 37 -4.95 15.83 -11.60
N CYS A 38 -4.34 16.58 -10.68
CA CYS A 38 -3.10 16.16 -10.00
C CYS A 38 -3.35 15.02 -9.01
N SER A 39 -4.53 15.00 -8.39
CA SER A 39 -4.98 13.98 -7.45
C SER A 39 -6.30 13.44 -7.94
N ILE A 40 -6.31 12.17 -8.33
CA ILE A 40 -7.52 11.39 -8.57
C ILE A 40 -7.60 10.42 -7.39
N LYS A 41 -8.79 10.20 -6.82
CA LYS A 41 -8.97 9.03 -5.94
C LYS A 41 -8.68 7.81 -6.80
N MET A 42 -7.50 7.21 -6.59
CA MET A 42 -7.18 5.90 -7.13
C MET A 42 -8.24 4.93 -6.60
N GLY A 43 -8.33 3.74 -7.20
CA GLY A 43 -9.33 2.74 -6.82
C GLY A 43 -9.38 2.43 -5.32
N PRO A 44 -10.33 1.59 -4.90
CA PRO A 44 -10.49 1.24 -3.48
C PRO A 44 -9.15 0.85 -2.85
N GLU A 45 -8.97 1.21 -1.59
CA GLU A 45 -7.74 0.89 -0.87
C GLU A 45 -7.53 -0.63 -0.89
N PRO A 46 -6.31 -1.10 -1.22
CA PRO A 46 -6.05 -2.53 -1.30
C PRO A 46 -6.32 -3.19 0.06
N TYR A 47 -6.95 -4.37 0.02
CA TYR A 47 -7.27 -5.14 1.22
C TYR A 47 -6.02 -5.56 2.02
N LEU A 48 -4.89 -5.73 1.34
CA LEU A 48 -3.60 -6.03 1.97
C LEU A 48 -2.85 -4.73 2.22
N GLN A 49 -2.36 -4.56 3.44
CA GLN A 49 -1.46 -3.46 3.75
C GLN A 49 -0.09 -3.69 3.09
N LYS A 50 0.66 -2.61 2.89
CA LYS A 50 1.98 -2.66 2.24
C LYS A 50 2.95 -3.64 2.88
N ASP A 51 2.91 -3.79 4.20
CA ASP A 51 3.82 -4.69 4.90
C ASP A 51 3.47 -6.16 4.68
N GLN A 52 2.18 -6.47 4.57
CA GLN A 52 1.69 -7.81 4.23
C GLN A 52 2.05 -8.17 2.78
N GLU A 53 1.91 -7.19 1.87
CA GLU A 53 2.30 -7.36 0.48
C GLU A 53 3.81 -7.65 0.34
N LYS A 54 4.67 -6.99 1.12
CA LYS A 54 6.11 -7.28 1.14
C LYS A 54 6.42 -8.73 1.53
N ILE A 55 5.69 -9.27 2.52
CA ILE A 55 5.87 -10.67 2.96
C ILE A 55 5.51 -11.61 1.81
N LEU A 56 4.38 -11.35 1.14
CA LEU A 56 3.93 -12.15 0.01
C LEU A 56 4.91 -12.10 -1.17
N VAL A 57 5.43 -10.92 -1.50
CA VAL A 57 6.44 -10.73 -2.57
C VAL A 57 7.75 -11.44 -2.23
N LYS A 58 8.20 -11.35 -0.98
CA LYS A 58 9.40 -12.04 -0.51
C LYS A 58 9.25 -13.54 -0.63
N TRP A 59 8.16 -14.10 -0.10
CA TRP A 59 7.86 -15.53 -0.20
C TRP A 59 7.82 -16.01 -1.66
N ASN A 60 7.09 -15.28 -2.53
CA ASN A 60 7.02 -15.60 -3.96
C ASN A 60 8.42 -15.60 -4.62
N SER A 61 9.25 -14.59 -4.30
CA SER A 61 10.60 -14.47 -4.83
C SER A 61 11.50 -15.61 -4.35
N ASP A 62 11.39 -15.99 -3.07
CA ASP A 62 12.16 -17.08 -2.47
C ASP A 62 11.81 -18.44 -3.08
N VAL A 63 10.51 -18.69 -3.26
CA VAL A 63 9.97 -19.91 -3.87
C VAL A 63 10.32 -20.02 -5.35
N SER A 64 10.25 -18.90 -6.09
CA SER A 64 10.72 -18.82 -7.47
C SER A 64 12.22 -19.10 -7.58
N ARG A 65 13.04 -18.51 -6.70
CA ARG A 65 14.50 -18.75 -6.64
C ARG A 65 14.86 -20.19 -6.31
N ALA A 66 14.02 -20.88 -5.51
CA ALA A 66 14.18 -22.30 -5.22
C ALA A 66 13.80 -23.21 -6.41
N GLY A 67 13.34 -22.65 -7.53
CA GLY A 67 12.97 -23.39 -8.74
C GLY A 67 11.50 -23.81 -8.81
N PHE A 68 10.65 -23.30 -7.92
CA PHE A 68 9.23 -23.66 -7.85
C PHE A 68 8.33 -22.44 -8.08
N PRO A 69 8.30 -21.84 -9.29
CA PRO A 69 7.46 -20.67 -9.53
C PRO A 69 5.97 -20.98 -9.25
N ILE A 70 5.32 -20.13 -8.46
CA ILE A 70 3.92 -20.31 -8.09
C ILE A 70 2.99 -19.86 -9.22
N GLN A 71 1.88 -20.58 -9.37
CA GLN A 71 0.81 -20.21 -10.29
C GLN A 71 -0.13 -19.18 -9.66
N GLN A 72 -0.86 -18.45 -10.51
CA GLN A 72 -1.82 -17.43 -10.08
C GLN A 72 -2.83 -17.96 -9.05
N GLN A 73 -3.34 -19.18 -9.24
CA GLN A 73 -4.31 -19.80 -8.33
C GLN A 73 -3.72 -19.99 -6.92
N GLN A 74 -2.47 -20.45 -6.84
CA GLN A 74 -1.78 -20.66 -5.57
C GLN A 74 -1.56 -19.33 -4.83
N LEU A 75 -1.18 -18.28 -5.57
CA LEU A 75 -1.04 -16.94 -5.00
C LEU A 75 -2.38 -16.42 -4.45
N MET A 76 -3.47 -16.63 -5.17
CA MET A 76 -4.81 -16.24 -4.71
C MET A 76 -5.21 -16.99 -3.43
N SER A 77 -4.94 -18.29 -3.34
CA SER A 77 -5.17 -19.08 -2.13
C SER A 77 -4.35 -18.55 -0.95
N SER A 78 -3.07 -18.22 -1.16
CA SER A 78 -2.22 -17.62 -0.11
C SER A 78 -2.78 -16.29 0.39
N VAL A 79 -3.30 -15.44 -0.52
CA VAL A 79 -3.95 -14.18 -0.13
C VAL A 79 -5.23 -14.42 0.68
N GLN A 80 -6.02 -15.44 0.34
CA GLN A 80 -7.22 -15.80 1.11
C GLN A 80 -6.86 -16.28 2.53
N ILE A 81 -5.80 -17.08 2.68
CA ILE A 81 -5.31 -17.54 3.98
C ILE A 81 -4.88 -16.33 4.84
N LEU A 82 -4.08 -15.42 4.27
CA LEU A 82 -3.65 -14.20 4.99
C LEU A 82 -4.84 -13.35 5.46
N LYS A 83 -5.92 -13.26 4.66
CA LYS A 83 -7.14 -12.56 5.09
C LYS A 83 -7.78 -13.21 6.33
N VAL A 84 -7.85 -14.55 6.37
CA VAL A 84 -8.42 -15.28 7.51
C VAL A 84 -7.57 -15.07 8.76
N GLU A 85 -6.25 -15.15 8.64
CA GLU A 85 -5.33 -14.92 9.78
C GLU A 85 -5.48 -13.51 10.35
N ILE A 86 -5.62 -12.48 9.50
CA ILE A 86 -5.85 -11.09 9.93
C ILE A 86 -7.16 -10.97 10.71
N ILE A 87 -8.23 -11.57 10.20
CA ILE A 87 -9.55 -11.56 10.85
C ILE A 87 -9.46 -12.22 12.22
N LEU A 88 -8.81 -13.39 12.32
CA LEU A 88 -8.63 -14.10 13.57
C LEU A 88 -7.76 -13.32 14.57
N GLN A 89 -6.68 -12.69 14.11
CA GLN A 89 -5.83 -11.86 14.97
C GLN A 89 -6.59 -10.64 15.49
N TYR A 90 -7.45 -10.02 14.67
CA TYR A 90 -8.30 -8.91 15.09
C TYR A 90 -9.30 -9.36 16.16
N TYR A 91 -10.03 -10.46 15.93
CA TYR A 91 -10.97 -11.02 16.92
C TYR A 91 -10.28 -11.48 18.21
N PHE A 92 -9.09 -12.08 18.09
CA PHE A 92 -8.30 -12.49 19.22
C PHE A 92 -7.87 -11.28 20.04
N ASN A 93 -7.34 -10.23 19.39
CA ASN A 93 -6.96 -9.00 20.07
C ASN A 93 -8.15 -8.29 20.71
N GLU A 94 -9.29 -8.16 20.03
CA GLU A 94 -10.49 -7.53 20.62
C GLU A 94 -10.97 -8.28 21.88
N LYS A 95 -11.05 -9.61 21.79
CA LYS A 95 -11.44 -10.42 22.96
C LYS A 95 -10.39 -10.36 24.06
N PHE A 96 -9.11 -10.37 23.72
CA PHE A 96 -8.01 -10.28 24.69
C PHE A 96 -8.00 -8.92 25.40
N PHE A 97 -8.18 -7.81 24.68
CA PHE A 97 -8.27 -6.47 25.27
C PHE A 97 -9.54 -6.29 26.12
N SER A 98 -10.68 -6.84 25.69
CA SER A 98 -11.91 -6.82 26.51
C SER A 98 -11.73 -7.62 27.81
N PHE A 99 -11.06 -8.77 27.75
CA PHE A 99 -10.77 -9.61 28.90
C PHE A 99 -9.78 -8.94 29.86
N LEU A 100 -8.71 -8.33 29.33
CA LEU A 100 -7.72 -7.61 30.11
C LEU A 100 -8.32 -6.38 30.80
N LEU A 101 -9.15 -5.59 30.11
CA LEU A 101 -9.85 -4.44 30.70
C LEU A 101 -10.79 -4.85 31.84
N VAL A 102 -11.48 -5.98 31.69
CA VAL A 102 -12.32 -6.54 32.75
C VAL A 102 -11.46 -6.98 33.95
N SER A 103 -10.39 -7.74 33.74
CA SER A 103 -9.50 -8.16 34.83
C SER A 103 -8.87 -6.98 35.58
N VAL A 104 -8.39 -5.94 34.87
CA VAL A 104 -7.84 -4.73 35.50
C VAL A 104 -8.90 -3.95 36.28
N ALA A 105 -10.16 -3.96 35.83
CA ALA A 105 -11.27 -3.33 36.56
C ALA A 105 -11.66 -4.07 37.84
N TYR A 106 -11.43 -5.39 37.92
CA TYR A 106 -11.71 -6.20 39.12
C TYR A 106 -10.58 -6.16 40.17
N GLU A 107 -9.34 -5.88 39.78
CA GLU A 107 -8.19 -5.75 40.72
C GLU A 107 -8.13 -4.39 41.44
N GLY A 108 -9.00 -3.43 41.09
CA GLY A 108 -9.06 -2.09 41.69
C GLY A 108 -10.16 -1.87 42.74
N THR A 109 -10.84 -2.93 43.19
CA THR A 109 -11.96 -2.88 44.14
C THR A 109 -11.72 -3.68 45.42
N GLU A 110 -10.49 -3.66 45.94
CA GLU A 110 -10.18 -4.08 47.32
C GLU A 110 -9.57 -2.93 48.13
#